data_AF-A0A0G1IIG5-F1
#
_entry.id   AF-A0A0G1IIG5-F1
#
_cell.length_a   1.000
_cell.length_b   1.000
_cell.length_c   1.000
_cell.angle_alpha   90.00
_cell.angle_beta   90.00
_cell.angle_gamma   90.00
#
_symmetry.space_group_name_H-M   'P 1'
#
loop_
_entity.id
_entity.type
_entity.pdbx_description
1 polymer ?
#
loop_
_entity_poly.entity_id
_entity_poly.type
_entity_poly.pdbx_seq_one_letter_code
_entity_poly.pdbx_strand_id
1 'polypeptide(L)' 'MIGYVGPIEQLTQTNTNFRQVIFTGPYCQLVVMSLLPNEEIGLETHVNLDQFFRIEEGEGKVVMNGEEQTFKAGDAII' A
#
# COMPACT_ATOMS: atom_id res chain seq x y z
N MET A 1 -2.53 -16.81 -16.57
CA MET A 1 -3.31 -15.79 -15.83
C MET A 1 -2.96 -14.44 -16.46
N ILE A 2 -3.94 -13.62 -16.84
CA ILE A 2 -3.76 -12.49 -17.79
C ILE A 2 -3.46 -11.13 -17.14
N GLY A 3 -3.09 -11.09 -15.86
CA GLY A 3 -2.88 -9.84 -15.09
C GLY A 3 -4.18 -9.23 -14.55
N TYR A 4 -4.09 -8.01 -14.03
CA TYR A 4 -5.22 -7.25 -13.47
C TYR A 4 -5.39 -5.92 -14.20
N VAL A 5 -6.63 -5.58 -14.56
CA VAL A 5 -7.03 -4.26 -15.10
C VAL A 5 -8.33 -3.87 -14.40
N GLY A 6 -8.33 -2.73 -13.70
CA GLY A 6 -9.50 -2.24 -12.97
C GLY A 6 -9.28 -0.85 -12.36
N PRO A 7 -10.34 -0.21 -11.82
CA PRO A 7 -10.30 1.17 -11.32
C PRO A 7 -9.66 1.24 -9.92
N ILE A 8 -8.33 1.07 -9.84
CA ILE A 8 -7.63 0.94 -8.55
C ILE A 8 -7.81 2.14 -7.64
N GLU A 9 -7.83 3.37 -8.17
CA GLU A 9 -8.06 4.60 -7.40
C GLU A 9 -9.40 4.55 -6.65
N GLN A 10 -10.49 4.24 -7.38
CA GLN A 10 -11.83 4.12 -6.79
C GLN A 10 -11.88 3.00 -5.74
N LEU A 11 -11.23 1.86 -6.02
CA LEU A 11 -11.19 0.74 -5.07
C LEU A 11 -10.43 1.10 -3.79
N THR A 12 -9.35 1.87 -3.89
CA THR A 12 -8.59 2.35 -2.73
C THR A 12 -9.40 3.36 -1.91
N GLN A 13 -9.96 4.40 -2.55
CA GLN A 13 -10.71 5.46 -1.86
C GLN A 13 -12.01 4.98 -1.21
N THR A 14 -12.63 3.93 -1.73
CA THR A 14 -13.89 3.37 -1.17
C THR A 14 -13.67 2.21 -0.20
N ASN A 15 -12.45 1.66 -0.13
CA ASN A 15 -12.14 0.56 0.76
C ASN A 15 -12.06 1.04 2.21
N THR A 16 -12.77 0.36 3.10
CA THR A 16 -12.71 0.60 4.56
C THR A 16 -11.97 -0.50 5.31
N ASN A 17 -11.47 -1.52 4.61
CA ASN A 17 -10.74 -2.62 5.24
C ASN A 17 -9.27 -2.23 5.43
N PHE A 18 -8.69 -2.64 6.55
CA PHE A 18 -7.25 -2.48 6.80
C PHE A 18 -6.40 -3.03 5.64
N ARG A 19 -6.78 -4.22 5.13
CA ARG A 19 -6.15 -4.83 3.94
C ARG A 19 -7.19 -5.64 3.17
N GLN A 20 -7.24 -5.44 1.86
CA GLN A 20 -8.06 -6.24 0.94
C GLN A 20 -7.21 -6.66 -0.26
N VAL A 21 -7.18 -7.95 -0.55
CA VAL A 21 -6.49 -8.50 -1.73
C VAL A 21 -7.38 -8.31 -2.96
N ILE A 22 -6.85 -7.64 -3.98
CA ILE A 22 -7.54 -7.40 -5.25
C ILE A 22 -7.07 -8.37 -6.33
N PHE A 23 -5.79 -8.74 -6.31
CA PHE A 23 -5.24 -9.70 -7.26
C PHE A 23 -4.03 -10.43 -6.66
N THR A 24 -3.90 -11.72 -6.96
CA THR A 24 -2.72 -12.54 -6.64
C THR A 24 -2.23 -13.22 -7.90
N GLY A 25 -1.03 -12.87 -8.35
CA GLY A 25 -0.31 -13.52 -9.43
C GLY A 25 0.92 -14.29 -8.92
N PRO A 26 1.67 -14.96 -9.82
CA PRO A 26 2.82 -15.78 -9.44
C PRO A 26 3.97 -15.01 -8.78
N TYR A 27 4.12 -13.72 -9.09
CA TYR A 27 5.25 -12.87 -8.65
C TYR A 27 4.80 -11.53 -8.07
N CYS A 28 3.50 -11.29 -7.96
CA CYS A 28 2.95 -10.00 -7.53
C CYS A 28 1.60 -10.21 -6.85
N GLN A 29 1.38 -9.49 -5.76
CA GLN A 29 0.09 -9.35 -5.11
C GLN A 29 -0.29 -7.87 -5.11
N LEU A 30 -1.53 -7.58 -5.51
CA LEU A 30 -2.11 -6.24 -5.44
C LEU A 30 -3.12 -6.20 -4.30
N VAL A 31 -2.90 -5.29 -3.37
CA VAL A 31 -3.78 -5.04 -2.23
C VAL A 31 -4.19 -3.56 -2.21
N VAL A 32 -5.35 -3.29 -1.63
CA VAL A 32 -5.75 -1.95 -1.19
C VAL A 32 -5.84 -1.95 0.33
N MET A 33 -5.51 -0.82 0.95
CA MET A 33 -5.45 -0.67 2.40
C MET A 33 -6.09 0.65 2.82
N SER A 34 -6.80 0.65 3.94
CA SER A 34 -7.34 1.85 4.57
C SER A 34 -6.95 1.81 6.05
N LEU A 35 -6.15 2.78 6.46
CA LEU A 35 -5.69 2.91 7.84
C LEU A 35 -6.42 4.06 8.52
N LEU A 36 -6.92 3.82 9.73
CA LEU A 36 -7.43 4.89 10.59
C LEU A 36 -6.26 5.70 11.17
N PRO A 37 -6.51 6.93 11.65
CA PRO A 37 -5.47 7.72 12.32
C PRO A 37 -4.80 6.94 13.46
N ASN A 38 -3.46 6.95 13.47
CA ASN A 38 -2.60 6.22 14.41
C ASN A 38 -2.57 4.69 14.22
N GLU A 39 -3.18 4.13 13.18
CA GLU A 39 -2.90 2.76 12.77
C GLU A 39 -1.55 2.68 12.05
N GLU A 40 -0.90 1.54 12.20
CA GLU A 40 0.36 1.25 11.55
C GLU A 40 0.24 -0.06 10.77
N ILE A 41 0.91 -0.14 9.62
CA ILE A 41 1.02 -1.39 8.86
C ILE A 41 1.84 -2.42 9.64
N GLY A 42 2.76 -1.94 10.50
CA GLY A 42 3.77 -2.73 11.18
C GLY A 42 5.10 -2.70 10.42
N LEU A 43 6.19 -2.93 11.16
CA LEU A 43 7.52 -3.07 10.57
C LEU A 43 7.65 -4.47 9.96
N GLU A 44 7.80 -4.53 8.65
CA GLU A 44 8.03 -5.76 7.91
C GLU A 44 9.40 -5.69 7.19
N THR A 45 10.05 -6.84 7.01
CA THR A 45 11.26 -6.95 6.21
C THR A 45 11.06 -8.09 5.21
N HIS A 46 11.08 -7.76 3.93
CA HIS A 46 10.96 -8.72 2.85
C HIS A 46 12.33 -8.94 2.20
N VAL A 47 12.89 -10.14 2.35
CA VAL A 47 14.24 -10.47 1.81
C VAL A 47 14.21 -10.72 0.30
N ASN A 48 13.06 -11.11 -0.24
CA ASN A 48 12.94 -11.67 -1.58
C ASN A 48 11.96 -10.92 -2.49
N LEU A 49 11.37 -9.81 -2.01
CA LEU A 49 10.25 -9.14 -2.66
C LEU A 49 10.40 -7.63 -2.49
N ASP A 50 10.22 -6.88 -3.57
CA ASP A 50 10.04 -5.44 -3.50
C ASP A 50 8.58 -5.11 -3.14
N GLN A 51 8.37 -4.02 -2.41
CA GLN A 51 7.05 -3.53 -2.06
C GLN A 51 6.88 -2.10 -2.55
N PHE A 52 5.75 -1.83 -3.19
CA PHE A 52 5.42 -0.50 -3.70
C PHE A 52 4.11 -0.04 -3.07
N PHE A 53 4.10 1.17 -2.52
CA PHE A 53 2.88 1.84 -2.05
C PHE A 53 2.60 3.09 -2.88
N ARG A 54 1.34 3.27 -3.24
CA ARG A 54 0.79 4.49 -3.82
C ARG A 54 -0.22 5.08 -2.85
N ILE A 55 -0.04 6.34 -2.47
CA ILE A 55 -0.95 7.01 -1.54
C ILE A 55 -2.01 7.75 -2.33
N GLU A 56 -3.26 7.30 -2.27
CA GLU A 56 -4.39 7.95 -2.94
C GLU A 56 -5.02 9.06 -2.08
N GLU A 57 -5.03 8.90 -0.75
CA GLU A 57 -5.58 9.89 0.18
C GLU A 57 -4.82 9.85 1.52
N GLY A 58 -4.83 10.97 2.23
CA GLY A 58 -4.25 11.11 3.56
C GLY A 58 -2.78 11.50 3.57
N GLU A 59 -2.20 11.46 4.75
CA GLU A 59 -0.80 11.76 5.02
C GLU A 59 -0.31 10.89 6.18
N GLY A 60 1.00 10.73 6.28
CA GLY A 60 1.59 9.89 7.32
C GLY A 60 3.10 9.90 7.29
N LYS A 61 3.65 8.92 8.00
CA LYS A 61 5.09 8.71 8.14
C LYS A 61 5.44 7.30 7.71
N VAL A 62 6.55 7.17 7.00
CA VAL A 62 7.17 5.89 6.68
C VAL A 62 8.53 5.84 7.36
N VAL A 63 8.86 4.68 7.93
CA VAL A 63 10.17 4.42 8.53
C VAL A 63 10.86 3.34 7.72
N MET A 64 11.96 3.69 7.05
CA MET A 64 12.75 2.79 6.22
C MET A 64 14.19 2.77 6.74
N ASN A 65 14.70 1.60 7.14
CA ASN A 65 16.03 1.44 7.71
C ASN A 65 16.34 2.39 8.89
N GLY A 66 15.32 2.72 9.70
CA GLY A 66 15.44 3.64 10.83
C GLY A 66 15.38 5.13 10.44
N GLU A 67 15.27 5.46 9.16
CA GLU A 67 15.04 6.82 8.68
C GLU A 67 13.55 7.08 8.51
N GLU A 68 13.07 8.19 9.06
CA GLU A 68 11.68 8.62 8.97
C GLU A 68 11.50 9.65 7.85
N GLN A 69 10.48 9.45 7.01
CA GLN A 69 10.04 10.41 6.01
C GLN A 69 8.52 10.58 6.08
N THR A 70 8.05 11.79 5.80
CA THR A 70 6.60 12.06 5.68
C THR A 70 6.14 11.87 4.25
N PHE A 71 4.94 11.34 4.06
CA PHE A 71 4.29 11.23 2.76
C PHE A 71 2.89 11.87 2.81
N LYS A 72 2.35 12.15 1.63
CA LYS A 72 0.98 12.64 1.43
C LYS A 72 0.34 11.98 0.20
N ALA A 73 -0.95 12.24 0.02
CA ALA A 73 -1.67 11.89 -1.20
C ALA A 73 -0.90 12.32 -2.45
N GLY A 74 -0.75 11.40 -3.39
CA GLY A 74 0.03 11.62 -4.60
C GLY A 74 1.51 11.23 -4.50
N ASP A 75 1.99 10.76 -3.35
CA ASP A 75 3.35 10.21 -3.21
C ASP A 75 3.38 8.69 -3.50
N ALA A 76 4.60 8.18 -3.71
CA ALA A 76 4.87 6.76 -3.84
C ALA A 76 6.06 6.37 -2.94
N ILE A 77 6.04 5.14 -2.43
CA ILE A 77 7.05 4.60 -1.52
C ILE A 77 7.53 3.26 -2.09
N ILE A 78 8.85 3.06 -2.11
CA ILE A 78 9.53 1.83 -2.56
C ILE A 78 10.76 1.58 -1.70
#